data_AF-A0A916PAB2-F1
#
_entry.id   AF-A0A916PAB2-F1
#
_cell.length_a   1.000
_cell.length_b   1.000
_cell.length_c   1.000
_cell.angle_alpha   90.00
_cell.angle_beta   90.00
_cell.angle_gamma   90.00
#
_symmetry.space_group_name_H-M   'P 1'
#
loop_
_entity.id
_entity.type
_entity.pdbx_description
1 polymer ?
#
loop_
_entity_poly.entity_id
_entity_poly.type
_entity_poly.pdbx_seq_one_letter_code
_entity_poly.pdbx_strand_id
1 'polypeptide(L)'
;MLPGLFTDDRSVLAAIGVPWWFMVVQLPFAGIVFAVDGVLLGAGDAAFMRTATVASALVGFLPLVWLSLAYGWGLAGIWSGLGTFIVLRLIFVGWRAYSGRWAVTGAA
;
A
#
# COMPACT_ATOMS: atom_id res chain seq x y z
N MET A 1 0.00 19.48 -18.63
CA MET A 1 -0.47 18.26 -17.93
C MET A 1 0.46 18.02 -16.76
N LEU A 2 -0.06 17.63 -15.58
CA LEU A 2 0.65 17.64 -14.28
C LEU A 2 2.11 17.14 -14.28
N PRO A 3 2.52 16.09 -15.04
CA PRO A 3 3.91 15.60 -15.03
C PRO A 3 4.97 16.63 -15.48
N GLY A 4 4.62 17.53 -16.40
CA GLY A 4 5.52 18.58 -16.90
C GLY A 4 5.83 19.69 -15.89
N LEU A 5 5.20 19.66 -14.70
CA LEU A 5 5.58 20.53 -13.59
C LEU A 5 6.78 19.99 -12.81
N PHE A 6 7.06 18.69 -12.91
CA PHE A 6 8.12 18.02 -12.14
C PHE A 6 9.39 17.79 -12.95
N THR A 7 9.28 17.63 -14.27
CA THR A 7 10.43 17.36 -15.14
C THR A 7 10.14 17.69 -16.60
N ASP A 8 11.17 18.12 -17.33
CA ASP A 8 11.16 18.31 -18.79
C ASP A 8 11.77 17.12 -19.54
N ASP A 9 12.24 16.08 -18.85
CA ASP A 9 12.85 14.90 -19.48
C ASP A 9 11.79 14.04 -20.18
N ARG A 10 11.89 13.95 -21.52
CA ARG A 10 10.97 13.18 -22.35
C ARG A 10 10.93 11.69 -22.01
N SER A 11 12.02 11.10 -21.54
CA SER A 11 12.09 9.69 -21.16
C SER A 11 11.23 9.40 -19.92
N VAL A 12 11.25 10.30 -18.93
CA VAL A 12 10.46 10.20 -17.70
C VAL A 12 8.98 10.45 -18.00
N LEU A 13 8.68 11.45 -18.83
CA LEU A 13 7.32 11.75 -19.25
C LEU A 13 6.69 10.60 -20.06
N ALA A 14 7.48 9.86 -20.85
CA ALA A 14 7.00 8.65 -21.52
C ALA A 14 6.74 7.50 -20.53
N ALA A 15 7.56 7.37 -19.48
CA ALA A 15 7.42 6.30 -18.49
C ALA A 15 6.24 6.48 -17.53
N ILE A 16 5.75 7.71 -17.31
CA ILE A 16 4.72 8.02 -16.29
C ILE A 16 3.37 7.36 -16.55
N GLY A 17 3.07 6.98 -17.80
CA GLY A 17 1.78 6.40 -18.19
C GLY A 17 1.44 5.13 -17.41
N VAL A 18 2.45 4.31 -17.07
CA VAL A 18 2.26 3.08 -16.30
C VAL A 18 1.95 3.39 -14.81
N PRO A 19 2.81 4.08 -14.04
CA PRO A 19 2.54 4.49 -12.66
C PRO A 19 1.21 5.21 -12.46
N TRP A 20 0.80 6.03 -13.44
CA TRP A 20 -0.40 6.85 -13.34
C TRP A 20 -1.65 6.02 -13.04
N TRP A 21 -1.88 4.97 -13.83
CA TRP A 21 -3.04 4.10 -13.63
C TRP A 21 -2.97 3.30 -12.34
N PHE A 22 -1.76 2.86 -11.97
CA PHE A 22 -1.53 2.23 -10.68
C PHE A 22 -1.87 3.16 -9.51
N MET A 23 -1.50 4.44 -9.56
CA MET A 23 -1.87 5.41 -8.52
C MET A 23 -3.38 5.61 -8.46
N VAL A 24 -4.03 5.85 -9.59
CA VAL A 24 -5.48 6.07 -9.66
C VAL A 24 -6.24 4.93 -8.98
N VAL A 25 -5.84 3.68 -9.24
CA VAL A 25 -6.47 2.50 -8.63
C VAL A 25 -6.09 2.35 -7.17
N GLN A 26 -4.83 2.59 -6.78
CA GLN A 26 -4.37 2.39 -5.40
C GLN A 26 -4.85 3.45 -4.42
N LEU A 27 -5.07 4.69 -4.86
CA LEU A 27 -5.42 5.81 -3.99
C LEU A 27 -6.67 5.56 -3.13
N PRO A 28 -7.80 5.04 -3.68
CA PRO A 28 -8.96 4.68 -2.87
C PRO A 28 -8.65 3.64 -1.78
N PHE A 29 -7.94 2.56 -2.12
CA PHE A 29 -7.59 1.51 -1.16
C PHE A 29 -6.64 2.04 -0.08
N ALA A 30 -5.64 2.83 -0.49
CA ALA A 30 -4.72 3.47 0.41
C ALA A 30 -5.44 4.42 1.39
N GLY A 31 -6.41 5.20 0.90
CA GLY A 31 -7.25 6.07 1.74
C GLY A 31 -7.97 5.30 2.84
N ILE A 32 -8.55 4.14 2.53
CA ILE A 32 -9.22 3.28 3.52
C ILE A 32 -8.21 2.72 4.53
N VAL A 33 -7.08 2.20 4.04
CA VAL A 33 -6.01 1.65 4.89
C VAL A 33 -5.53 2.71 5.88
N PHE A 34 -5.21 3.91 5.40
CA PHE A 34 -4.70 4.99 6.26
C PHE A 34 -5.74 5.49 7.27
N ALA A 35 -7.02 5.52 6.90
CA ALA A 35 -8.09 5.86 7.84
C ALA A 35 -8.18 4.83 8.98
N VAL A 36 -8.17 3.53 8.66
CA VAL A 36 -8.23 2.45 9.66
C VAL A 36 -6.94 2.39 10.49
N ASP A 37 -5.78 2.58 9.87
CA ASP A 37 -4.49 2.67 10.56
C ASP A 37 -4.51 3.76 11.64
N GLY A 38 -5.06 4.95 11.33
CA GLY A 38 -5.17 6.04 12.30
C GLY A 38 -6.03 5.66 13.51
N VAL A 39 -7.13 4.93 13.27
CA VAL A 39 -8.01 4.43 14.33
C VAL A 39 -7.32 3.38 15.20
N LEU A 40 -6.64 2.40 14.59
CA LEU A 40 -5.91 1.35 15.32
C LEU A 40 -4.75 1.92 16.14
N LEU A 41 -4.04 2.90 15.59
CA LEU A 41 -2.96 3.60 16.28
C LEU A 41 -3.50 4.38 17.48
N GLY A 42 -4.64 5.06 17.32
CA GLY A 42 -5.35 5.73 18.43
C GLY A 42 -5.86 4.78 19.52
N ALA A 43 -6.21 3.54 19.16
CA ALA A 43 -6.62 2.48 20.08
C ALA A 43 -5.45 1.77 20.79
N GLY A 44 -4.19 2.14 20.47
CA GLY A 44 -2.99 1.53 21.05
C GLY A 44 -2.55 0.20 20.40
N ASP A 45 -3.14 -0.20 19.27
CA ASP A 45 -2.82 -1.46 18.59
C ASP A 45 -1.68 -1.34 17.55
N ALA A 46 -0.63 -0.61 17.92
CA ALA A 46 0.52 -0.37 17.03
C ALA A 46 1.34 -1.64 16.74
N ALA A 47 1.35 -2.61 17.67
CA ALA A 47 2.07 -3.86 17.51
C ALA A 47 1.48 -4.74 16.39
N PHE A 48 0.15 -4.80 16.29
CA PHE A 48 -0.53 -5.47 15.18
C PHE A 48 -0.22 -4.77 13.85
N MET A 49 -0.34 -3.43 13.81
CA MET A 49 -0.07 -2.66 12.60
C MET A 49 1.35 -2.88 12.06
N ARG A 50 2.35 -2.91 12.96
CA ARG A 50 3.74 -3.21 12.59
C ARG A 50 3.84 -4.58 11.93
N THR A 51 3.26 -5.60 12.56
CA THR A 51 3.33 -6.98 12.08
C THR A 51 2.60 -7.15 10.74
N ALA A 52 1.40 -6.57 10.60
CA ALA A 52 0.64 -6.59 9.35
C ALA A 52 1.39 -5.88 8.22
N THR A 53 2.04 -4.74 8.51
CA THR A 53 2.84 -4.00 7.54
C THR A 53 4.06 -4.79 7.09
N VAL A 54 4.82 -5.35 8.04
CA VAL A 54 5.99 -6.18 7.73
C VAL A 54 5.59 -7.42 6.93
N ALA A 55 4.52 -8.12 7.34
CA ALA A 55 4.01 -9.28 6.61
C ALA A 55 3.59 -8.91 5.18
N SER A 56 2.88 -7.79 5.00
CA SER A 56 2.48 -7.29 3.69
C SER A 56 3.69 -6.94 2.81
N ALA A 57 4.76 -6.39 3.40
CA ALA A 57 5.97 -6.07 2.68
C ALA A 57 6.72 -7.34 2.23
N LEU A 58 6.86 -8.32 3.12
CA LEU A 58 7.60 -9.55 2.85
C LEU A 58 6.86 -10.48 1.88
N VAL A 59 5.53 -10.53 1.94
CA VAL A 59 4.72 -11.48 1.15
C VAL A 59 4.13 -10.81 -0.10
N GLY A 60 3.81 -9.52 -0.04
CA GLY A 60 3.20 -8.79 -1.17
C GLY A 60 4.21 -8.05 -2.02
N PHE A 61 4.95 -7.12 -1.40
CA PHE A 61 5.86 -6.23 -2.14
C PHE A 61 7.10 -6.95 -2.64
N LEU A 62 7.85 -7.57 -1.72
CA LEU A 62 9.19 -8.10 -1.99
C LEU A 62 9.21 -9.17 -3.10
N PRO A 63 8.28 -10.16 -3.13
CA PRO A 63 8.30 -11.18 -4.17
C PRO A 63 8.01 -10.59 -5.55
N LEU A 64 7.05 -9.65 -5.65
CA LEU A 64 6.73 -9.02 -6.93
C LEU A 64 7.84 -8.13 -7.46
N VAL A 65 8.57 -7.44 -6.60
CA VAL A 65 9.75 -6.67 -7.01
C VAL A 65 10.86 -7.59 -7.50
N TRP A 66 11.12 -8.71 -6.83
CA TRP A 66 12.10 -9.69 -7.31
C TRP A 66 11.69 -10.34 -8.62
N LEU A 67 10.40 -10.67 -8.80
CA LEU A 67 9.90 -11.17 -10.08
C LEU A 67 10.03 -10.10 -11.17
N SER A 68 9.79 -8.82 -10.85
CA SER A 68 10.02 -7.72 -11.78
C SER A 68 11.48 -7.64 -12.22
N LEU A 69 12.42 -7.81 -11.28
CA LEU A 69 13.85 -7.84 -11.58
C LEU A 69 14.24 -9.05 -12.42
N ALA A 70 13.72 -10.24 -12.09
CA ALA A 70 14.06 -11.50 -12.76
C ALA A 70 13.51 -11.58 -14.19
N TYR A 71 12.28 -11.07 -14.40
CA TYR A 71 11.58 -11.15 -15.70
C TYR A 71 11.58 -9.84 -16.48
N GLY A 72 12.20 -8.78 -15.96
CA GLY A 72 12.29 -7.49 -16.63
C GLY A 72 10.95 -6.75 -16.78
N TRP A 73 10.02 -6.92 -15.84
CA TRP A 73 8.72 -6.21 -15.88
C TRP A 73 8.85 -4.70 -15.62
N GLY A 74 10.03 -4.25 -15.18
CA GLY A 74 10.37 -2.85 -15.00
C GLY A 74 9.45 -2.16 -13.99
N LEU A 75 8.96 -0.98 -14.37
CA LEU A 75 8.15 -0.13 -13.50
C LEU A 75 6.79 -0.79 -13.16
N ALA A 76 6.19 -1.50 -14.11
CA ALA A 76 4.91 -2.18 -13.89
C ALA A 76 5.01 -3.19 -12.73
N GLY A 77 6.06 -4.01 -12.68
CA GLY A 77 6.23 -5.00 -11.61
C GLY A 77 6.46 -4.38 -10.23
N ILE A 78 7.18 -3.25 -10.16
CA ILE A 78 7.37 -2.51 -8.90
C ILE A 78 6.04 -1.96 -8.39
N TRP A 79 5.25 -1.35 -9.28
CA TRP A 79 3.94 -0.80 -8.94
C TRP A 79 2.90 -1.88 -8.63
N SER A 80 2.96 -3.05 -9.28
CA SER A 80 2.18 -4.22 -8.89
C SER A 80 2.52 -4.67 -7.47
N GLY A 81 3.82 -4.70 -7.11
CA GLY A 81 4.26 -4.99 -5.74
C GLY A 81 3.66 -4.03 -4.72
N LEU A 82 3.70 -2.72 -5.01
CA LEU A 82 3.07 -1.70 -4.16
C LEU A 82 1.56 -1.90 -4.05
N GLY A 83 0.89 -2.23 -5.16
CA GLY A 83 -0.54 -2.53 -5.18
C GLY A 83 -0.88 -3.71 -4.28
N THR A 84 -0.17 -4.82 -4.42
CA THR A 84 -0.38 -6.01 -3.57
C THR A 84 -0.10 -5.71 -2.10
N PHE A 85 0.92 -4.90 -1.79
CA PHE A 85 1.18 -4.44 -0.43
C PHE A 85 -0.03 -3.69 0.16
N ILE A 86 -0.59 -2.72 -0.56
CA ILE A 86 -1.75 -1.96 -0.10
C ILE A 86 -2.99 -2.86 0.07
N VAL A 87 -3.23 -3.79 -0.86
CA VAL A 87 -4.36 -4.73 -0.77
C VAL A 87 -4.23 -5.67 0.43
N LEU A 88 -3.04 -6.23 0.66
CA LEU A 88 -2.80 -7.09 1.83
C LEU A 88 -3.01 -6.33 3.13
N ARG A 89 -2.52 -5.08 3.21
CA ARG A 89 -2.76 -4.22 4.37
C ARG A 89 -4.24 -4.00 4.58
N LEU A 90 -5.00 -3.69 3.52
CA LEU A 90 -6.45 -3.53 3.60
C LEU A 90 -7.14 -4.78 4.15
N ILE A 91 -6.72 -5.97 3.70
CA ILE A 91 -7.26 -7.24 4.22
C ILE A 91 -6.96 -7.39 5.71
N PHE A 92 -5.71 -7.16 6.14
CA PHE A 92 -5.32 -7.31 7.54
C PHE A 92 -6.02 -6.31 8.46
N VAL A 93 -6.00 -5.02 8.11
CA VAL A 93 -6.62 -3.97 8.95
C VAL A 93 -8.14 -4.04 8.89
N GLY A 94 -8.71 -4.40 7.73
CA GLY A 94 -10.14 -4.65 7.58
C GLY A 94 -10.58 -5.80 8.47
N TRP A 95 -9.91 -6.96 8.38
CA TRP A 95 -10.20 -8.11 9.25
C TRP A 95 -10.06 -7.75 10.74
N ARG A 96 -9.02 -7.00 11.10
CA ARG A 96 -8.82 -6.53 12.48
C ARG A 96 -9.96 -5.63 12.95
N ALA A 97 -10.38 -4.69 12.12
CA ALA A 97 -11.49 -3.77 12.42
C ALA A 97 -12.82 -4.54 12.59
N TYR A 98 -13.12 -5.48 11.68
CA TYR A 98 -14.30 -6.34 11.76
C TYR A 98 -14.30 -7.26 12.99
N SER A 99 -13.11 -7.72 13.44
CA SER A 99 -13.01 -8.61 14.60
C SER A 99 -13.37 -7.95 15.94
N GLY A 100 -13.48 -6.63 16.00
CA GLY A 100 -13.89 -5.88 17.21
C GLY A 100 -12.88 -5.89 18.37
N ARG A 101 -11.83 -6.73 18.36
CA ARG A 101 -10.86 -6.83 19.47
C ARG A 101 -9.89 -5.64 19.56
N TRP A 102 -10.16 -4.56 18.81
CA TRP A 102 -9.43 -3.28 18.85
C TRP A 102 -10.15 -2.26 19.74
N ALA A 103 -11.44 -2.49 20.03
CA ALA A 103 -12.20 -1.67 20.95
C ALA A 103 -11.73 -1.97 22.38
N VAL A 104 -10.79 -1.17 22.89
CA VAL A 104 -10.60 -1.03 24.32
C VAL A 104 -11.87 -0.36 24.84
N THR A 105 -12.80 -1.13 25.42
CA THR A 105 -13.91 -0.57 26.17
C THR A 105 -13.31 0.10 27.40
N GLY A 106 -13.11 1.41 27.36
CA GLY A 106 -12.73 2.17 28.54
C GLY A 106 -13.85 2.08 29.56
N ALA A 107 -13.73 1.16 30.51
CA ALA A 107 -14.37 1.22 31.83
C ALA A 107 -13.71 0.19 32.77
N ALA A 108 -12.87 0.69 33.66
CA ALA A 108 -12.96 0.37 35.07
C ALA A 108 -12.82 1.69 35.83
#